data_AF-A0A7G5MPC9-F1
#
_entry.id   AF-A0A7G5MPC9-F1
#
_cell.length_a   1.000
_cell.length_b   1.000
_cell.length_c   1.000
_cell.angle_alpha   90.00
_cell.angle_beta   90.00
_cell.angle_gamma   90.00
#
_symmetry.space_group_name_H-M   'P 1'
#
loop_
_entity.id
_entity.type
_entity.pdbx_description
1 polymer ?
#
loop_
_entity_poly.entity_id
_entity_poly.type
_entity_poly.pdbx_seq_one_letter_code
_entity_poly.pdbx_strand_id
1 'polypeptide(L)'
;MGNMEEKMTKAAFVYKPMNLQELKLPFEHRIPFVVECMAEVTPEQFHSMGESPRDYHRFLYDIREAMYYDTDKEQMKCLLVTTPDRTEGLFVVTEGYAYVRYAAYVPACSRLELSGVPKMEQVDFSGELPQEYWSRTSVKEESVKTGEGR
;
A
#
# COMPACT_ATOMS: atom_id res chain seq x y z
N MET A 1 -33.36 -13.38 2.31
CA MET A 1 -32.05 -13.91 1.92
C MET A 1 -31.09 -12.74 1.80
N GLY A 2 -30.05 -12.67 2.62
CA GLY A 2 -29.09 -11.57 2.58
C GLY A 2 -28.27 -11.63 1.30
N ASN A 3 -28.14 -10.51 0.58
CA ASN A 3 -27.19 -10.39 -0.51
C ASN A 3 -25.79 -10.66 0.06
N MET A 4 -25.16 -11.74 -0.37
CA MET A 4 -23.75 -11.98 -0.09
C MET A 4 -22.97 -10.97 -0.93
N GLU A 5 -22.43 -9.92 -0.30
CA GLU A 5 -21.57 -8.95 -1.00
C GLU A 5 -20.42 -9.70 -1.68
N GLU A 6 -20.23 -9.44 -2.97
CA GLU A 6 -19.16 -10.07 -3.75
C GLU A 6 -17.79 -9.67 -3.17
N LYS A 7 -16.99 -10.70 -2.83
CA LYS A 7 -15.64 -10.53 -2.32
C LYS A 7 -14.76 -9.83 -3.36
N MET A 8 -14.02 -8.84 -2.91
CA MET A 8 -13.09 -8.09 -3.74
C MET A 8 -11.79 -8.89 -3.88
N THR A 9 -11.44 -9.23 -5.11
CA THR A 9 -10.22 -10.02 -5.44
C THR A 9 -9.27 -9.30 -6.39
N LYS A 10 -9.70 -8.15 -6.95
CA LYS A 10 -8.88 -7.28 -7.81
C LYS A 10 -9.04 -5.82 -7.40
N ALA A 11 -7.96 -5.04 -7.53
CA ALA A 11 -7.93 -3.62 -7.20
C ALA A 11 -7.22 -2.81 -8.29
N ALA A 12 -7.54 -1.52 -8.38
CA ALA A 12 -6.88 -0.60 -9.30
C ALA A 12 -5.68 0.05 -8.59
N PHE A 13 -4.48 -0.44 -8.88
CA PHE A 13 -3.25 0.09 -8.31
C PHE A 13 -2.73 1.25 -9.15
N VAL A 14 -2.56 2.41 -8.52
CA VAL A 14 -2.01 3.61 -9.13
C VAL A 14 -0.56 3.75 -8.69
N TYR A 15 0.33 4.01 -9.65
CA TYR A 15 1.75 4.29 -9.38
C TYR A 15 1.93 5.72 -8.89
N LYS A 16 2.63 5.87 -7.76
CA LYS A 16 2.96 7.15 -7.10
C LYS A 16 1.74 8.09 -7.02
N PRO A 17 0.64 7.66 -6.38
CA PRO A 17 -0.54 8.50 -6.28
C PRO A 17 -0.20 9.84 -5.62
N MET A 18 -0.87 10.89 -6.08
CA MET A 18 -0.76 12.24 -5.54
C MET A 18 -1.54 12.37 -4.24
N ASN A 19 -2.73 11.77 -4.16
CA ASN A 19 -3.59 11.79 -2.98
C ASN A 19 -4.72 10.74 -3.08
N LEU A 20 -5.53 10.64 -2.02
CA LEU A 20 -6.66 9.72 -1.90
C LEU A 20 -7.76 9.97 -2.94
N GLN A 21 -7.97 11.22 -3.39
CA GLN A 21 -9.02 11.51 -4.37
C GLN A 21 -8.66 10.93 -5.74
N GLU A 22 -7.38 10.92 -6.12
CA GLU A 22 -6.93 10.24 -7.33
C GLU A 22 -7.26 8.74 -7.28
N LEU A 23 -7.03 8.08 -6.14
CA LEU A 23 -7.31 6.65 -5.96
C LEU A 23 -8.81 6.31 -6.02
N LYS A 24 -9.69 7.29 -5.85
CA LYS A 24 -11.16 7.15 -5.92
C LYS A 24 -11.71 7.30 -7.34
N LEU A 25 -10.87 7.72 -8.30
CA LEU A 25 -11.28 7.84 -9.70
C LEU A 25 -11.60 6.46 -10.32
N PRO A 26 -12.46 6.40 -11.35
CA PRO A 26 -12.73 5.16 -12.05
C PRO A 26 -11.49 4.73 -12.84
N PHE A 27 -10.94 3.57 -12.48
CA PHE A 27 -9.85 2.92 -13.22
C PHE A 27 -10.34 1.58 -13.79
N GLU A 28 -10.11 1.37 -15.08
CA GLU A 28 -10.51 0.15 -15.77
C GLU A 28 -9.57 -1.02 -15.46
N HIS A 29 -8.26 -0.75 -15.37
CA HIS A 29 -7.27 -1.79 -15.14
C HIS A 29 -7.24 -2.19 -13.66
N ARG A 30 -7.59 -3.46 -13.38
CA ARG A 30 -7.57 -4.03 -12.04
C ARG A 30 -6.74 -5.30 -12.01
N ILE A 31 -5.84 -5.39 -11.04
CA ILE A 31 -4.90 -6.50 -10.88
C ILE A 31 -5.33 -7.33 -9.66
N PRO A 32 -5.20 -8.67 -9.70
CA PRO A 32 -5.33 -9.50 -8.50
C PRO A 32 -4.42 -9.04 -7.37
N PHE A 33 -4.82 -9.29 -6.13
CA PHE A 33 -3.99 -8.97 -4.98
C PHE A 33 -4.09 -10.04 -3.90
N VAL A 34 -3.10 -10.03 -3.00
CA VAL A 34 -3.16 -10.69 -1.70
C VAL A 34 -2.76 -9.68 -0.62
N VAL A 35 -3.49 -9.69 0.49
CA VAL A 35 -3.15 -8.91 1.67
C VAL A 35 -2.14 -9.71 2.48
N GLU A 36 -0.88 -9.28 2.47
CA GLU A 36 0.20 -9.95 3.21
C GLU A 36 0.14 -9.60 4.70
N CYS A 37 -0.26 -8.37 5.03
CA CYS A 37 -0.31 -7.84 6.38
C CYS A 37 -1.33 -6.70 6.49
N MET A 38 -1.76 -6.38 7.71
CA MET A 38 -2.63 -5.26 8.03
C MET A 38 -1.97 -4.28 8.99
N ALA A 39 -2.08 -2.98 8.70
CA ALA A 39 -1.78 -1.90 9.63
C ALA A 39 -3.09 -1.21 10.02
N GLU A 40 -3.43 -1.22 11.30
CA GLU A 40 -4.52 -0.38 11.81
C GLU A 40 -3.95 0.94 12.33
N VAL A 41 -4.46 2.05 11.81
CA VAL A 41 -4.01 3.41 12.11
C VAL A 41 -5.18 4.26 12.62
N THR A 42 -4.90 5.42 13.22
CA THR A 42 -5.98 6.34 13.59
C THR A 42 -6.62 6.96 12.34
N PRO A 43 -7.88 7.44 12.41
CA PRO A 43 -8.51 8.16 11.30
C PRO A 43 -7.67 9.35 10.79
N GLU A 44 -6.99 10.07 11.69
CA GLU A 44 -6.13 11.19 11.35
C GLU A 44 -4.89 10.73 10.57
N GLN A 45 -4.26 9.64 10.99
CA GLN A 45 -3.13 9.03 10.27
C GLN A 45 -3.56 8.51 8.90
N PHE A 46 -4.72 7.85 8.82
CA PHE A 46 -5.28 7.38 7.55
C PHE A 46 -5.50 8.56 6.58
N HIS A 47 -6.10 9.63 7.07
CA HIS A 47 -6.33 10.84 6.28
C HIS A 47 -5.01 11.48 5.83
N SER A 48 -4.06 11.67 6.75
CA SER A 48 -2.74 12.23 6.46
C SER A 48 -1.97 11.40 5.42
N MET A 49 -1.99 10.06 5.52
CA MET A 49 -1.40 9.17 4.50
C MET A 49 -2.08 9.34 3.14
N GLY A 50 -3.40 9.51 3.14
CA GLY A 50 -4.17 9.77 1.93
C GLY A 50 -3.86 11.12 1.29
N GLU A 51 -3.57 12.16 2.07
CA GLU A 51 -3.20 13.49 1.56
C GLU A 51 -1.77 13.53 1.02
N SER A 52 -0.85 12.83 1.68
CA SER A 52 0.57 12.81 1.33
C SER A 52 1.12 11.38 1.19
N PRO A 53 0.71 10.58 0.19
CA PRO A 53 1.13 9.17 0.08
C PRO A 53 2.66 8.98 -0.09
N ARG A 54 3.36 10.02 -0.54
CA ARG A 54 4.81 10.00 -0.77
C ARG A 54 5.62 10.36 0.46
N ASP A 55 4.98 10.71 1.57
CA ASP A 55 5.67 10.88 2.83
C ASP A 55 6.27 9.55 3.29
N TYR A 56 7.42 9.67 3.94
CA TYR A 56 8.13 8.52 4.47
C TYR A 56 7.54 8.13 5.81
N HIS A 57 7.35 6.83 6.02
CA HIS A 57 6.90 6.31 7.31
C HIS A 57 7.76 5.12 7.76
N ARG A 58 8.15 5.13 9.03
CA ARG A 58 9.00 4.10 9.65
C ARG A 58 8.38 2.71 9.51
N PHE A 59 7.07 2.58 9.72
CA PHE A 59 6.39 1.29 9.58
C PHE A 59 6.43 0.75 8.15
N LEU A 60 6.36 1.61 7.12
CA LEU A 60 6.51 1.19 5.73
C LEU A 60 7.93 0.72 5.45
N TYR A 61 8.94 1.43 5.99
CA TYR A 61 10.32 0.96 5.89
C TYR A 61 10.46 -0.47 6.45
N ASP A 62 9.89 -0.77 7.61
CA ASP A 62 10.10 -2.07 8.27
C ASP A 62 9.59 -3.26 7.45
N ILE A 63 8.52 -3.07 6.68
CA ILE A 63 7.87 -4.13 5.89
C ILE A 63 8.13 -4.00 4.38
N ARG A 64 8.94 -3.03 3.95
CA ARG A 64 9.04 -2.58 2.55
C ARG A 64 9.38 -3.66 1.52
N GLU A 65 10.07 -4.71 1.95
CA GLU A 65 10.53 -5.82 1.08
C GLU A 65 9.44 -6.87 0.88
N ALA A 66 8.40 -6.88 1.71
CA ALA A 66 7.32 -7.86 1.66
C ALA A 66 6.18 -7.47 0.68
N MET A 67 6.12 -6.21 0.25
CA MET A 67 5.10 -5.69 -0.66
C MET A 67 5.69 -5.43 -2.05
N TYR A 68 5.28 -6.24 -3.03
CA TYR A 68 5.77 -6.20 -4.40
C TYR A 68 4.76 -6.85 -5.37
N TYR A 69 4.96 -6.68 -6.67
CA TYR A 69 4.26 -7.48 -7.68
C TYR A 69 4.90 -8.86 -7.81
N ASP A 70 4.18 -9.90 -7.42
CA ASP A 70 4.60 -11.30 -7.55
C ASP A 70 4.39 -11.74 -9.01
N THR A 71 5.48 -11.83 -9.76
CA THR A 71 5.46 -12.17 -11.19
C THR A 71 5.02 -13.61 -11.46
N ASP A 72 5.28 -14.52 -10.52
CA ASP A 72 4.95 -15.94 -10.70
C ASP A 72 3.43 -16.17 -10.52
N LYS A 73 2.80 -15.35 -9.67
CA LYS A 73 1.35 -15.41 -9.38
C LYS A 73 0.54 -14.32 -10.08
N GLU A 74 1.20 -13.43 -10.82
CA GLU A 74 0.62 -12.28 -11.51
C GLU A 74 -0.29 -11.40 -10.60
N GLN A 75 0.14 -11.17 -9.36
CA GLN A 75 -0.67 -10.45 -8.36
C GLN A 75 0.15 -9.47 -7.52
N MET A 76 -0.51 -8.43 -7.02
CA MET A 76 0.08 -7.52 -6.05
C MET A 76 0.08 -8.14 -4.64
N LYS A 77 1.25 -8.22 -3.98
CA LYS A 77 1.33 -8.40 -2.53
C LYS A 77 1.26 -7.04 -1.87
N CYS A 78 0.22 -6.80 -1.08
CA CYS A 78 -0.04 -5.49 -0.49
C CYS A 78 -0.24 -5.53 1.03
N LEU A 79 0.04 -4.38 1.63
CA LEU A 79 -0.35 -4.05 2.99
C LEU A 79 -1.74 -3.42 2.93
N LEU A 80 -2.66 -3.86 3.80
CA LEU A 80 -3.89 -3.13 4.03
C LEU A 80 -3.68 -2.13 5.17
N VAL A 81 -3.72 -0.84 4.87
CA VAL A 81 -3.82 0.23 5.87
C VAL A 81 -5.29 0.57 6.05
N THR A 82 -5.79 0.54 7.28
CA THR A 82 -7.22 0.75 7.59
C THR A 82 -7.37 1.35 8.99
N THR A 83 -8.53 1.89 9.30
CA THR A 83 -8.93 2.27 10.67
C THR A 83 -9.53 1.07 11.42
N PRO A 84 -9.64 1.12 12.77
CA PRO A 84 -10.18 0.00 13.58
C PRO A 84 -11.63 -0.40 13.24
N ASP A 85 -12.44 0.53 12.76
CA ASP A 85 -13.81 0.27 12.29
C ASP A 85 -13.88 -0.38 10.90
N ARG A 86 -12.75 -0.39 10.16
CA ARG A 86 -12.56 -1.03 8.87
C ARG A 86 -13.64 -0.66 7.84
N THR A 87 -14.07 0.60 7.87
CA THR A 87 -15.05 1.13 6.92
C THR A 87 -14.43 1.29 5.54
N GLU A 88 -13.21 1.83 5.47
CA GLU A 88 -12.41 1.96 4.25
C GLU A 88 -10.95 1.60 4.49
N GLY A 89 -10.19 1.47 3.41
CA GLY A 89 -8.77 1.15 3.49
C GLY A 89 -7.98 1.57 2.26
N LEU A 90 -6.67 1.39 2.37
CA LEU A 90 -5.70 1.57 1.31
C LEU A 90 -4.86 0.31 1.20
N PHE A 91 -4.82 -0.29 0.01
CA PHE A 91 -3.74 -1.20 -0.31
C PHE A 91 -2.50 -0.39 -0.62
N VAL A 92 -1.37 -0.76 -0.01
CA VAL A 92 -0.07 -0.11 -0.18
C VAL A 92 0.94 -1.14 -0.66
N VAL A 93 1.70 -0.78 -1.70
CA VAL A 93 2.85 -1.54 -2.20
C VAL A 93 4.06 -0.61 -2.24
N THR A 94 5.16 -1.06 -1.66
CA THR A 94 6.37 -0.26 -1.43
C THR A 94 7.49 -0.58 -2.41
N GLU A 95 7.61 -1.83 -2.86
CA GLU A 95 8.74 -2.31 -3.70
C GLU A 95 10.13 -1.90 -3.17
N GLY A 96 10.33 -2.07 -1.86
CA GLY A 96 11.59 -1.75 -1.19
C GLY A 96 11.78 -0.28 -0.81
N TYR A 97 10.78 0.60 -1.02
CA TYR A 97 10.79 1.98 -0.54
C TYR A 97 10.00 2.15 0.77
N ALA A 98 10.25 3.24 1.50
CA ALA A 98 9.58 3.57 2.75
C ALA A 98 8.41 4.55 2.59
N TYR A 99 7.82 4.62 1.40
CA TYR A 99 6.65 5.43 1.06
C TYR A 99 5.67 4.62 0.19
N VAL A 100 4.47 5.14 -0.04
CA VAL A 100 3.45 4.49 -0.90
C VAL A 100 3.85 4.60 -2.37
N ARG A 101 4.47 3.54 -2.91
CA ARG A 101 4.89 3.50 -4.32
C ARG A 101 3.75 3.15 -5.25
N TYR A 102 2.89 2.22 -4.85
CA TYR A 102 1.59 2.00 -5.47
C TYR A 102 0.52 1.92 -4.40
N ALA A 103 -0.68 2.38 -4.73
CA ALA A 103 -1.84 2.14 -3.88
C ALA A 103 -3.11 1.89 -4.64
N ALA A 104 -4.06 1.24 -3.97
CA ALA A 104 -5.43 1.11 -4.43
C ALA A 104 -6.40 1.44 -3.29
N TYR A 105 -7.46 2.18 -3.60
CA TYR A 105 -8.51 2.47 -2.63
C TYR A 105 -9.42 1.27 -2.40
N VAL A 106 -9.73 1.01 -1.13
CA VAL A 106 -10.67 -0.04 -0.69
C VAL A 106 -11.90 0.66 -0.08
N PRO A 107 -13.02 0.76 -0.80
CA PRO A 107 -14.21 1.48 -0.31
C PRO A 107 -14.97 0.76 0.80
N ALA A 108 -14.74 -0.55 0.97
CA ALA A 108 -15.40 -1.36 1.99
C ALA A 108 -14.53 -2.57 2.34
N CYS A 109 -13.85 -2.54 3.48
CA CYS A 109 -12.99 -3.65 3.91
C CYS A 109 -13.79 -4.92 4.25
N SER A 110 -15.11 -4.82 4.47
CA SER A 110 -16.01 -5.98 4.62
C SER A 110 -15.98 -6.94 3.43
N ARG A 111 -15.65 -6.42 2.24
CA ARG A 111 -15.54 -7.18 0.99
C ARG A 111 -14.23 -7.95 0.88
N LEU A 112 -13.30 -7.78 1.81
CA LEU A 112 -12.04 -8.51 1.83
C LEU A 112 -12.19 -9.85 2.56
N GLU A 113 -11.36 -10.81 2.19
CA GLU A 113 -11.12 -12.01 2.99
C GLU A 113 -9.82 -11.78 3.78
N LEU A 114 -9.95 -11.65 5.09
CA LEU A 114 -8.85 -11.26 5.99
C LEU A 114 -8.60 -12.32 7.08
N SER A 115 -9.28 -13.47 7.02
CA SER A 115 -9.03 -14.57 7.95
C SER A 115 -7.58 -15.03 7.88
N GLY A 116 -6.89 -14.99 9.01
CA GLY A 116 -5.48 -15.39 9.12
C GLY A 116 -4.46 -14.36 8.62
N VAL A 117 -4.89 -13.19 8.14
CA VAL A 117 -3.96 -12.11 7.77
C VAL A 117 -3.34 -11.52 9.04
N PRO A 118 -2.00 -11.48 9.17
CA PRO A 118 -1.36 -10.91 10.34
C PRO A 118 -1.60 -9.40 10.42
N LYS A 119 -1.70 -8.90 11.64
CA LYS A 119 -1.79 -7.48 11.94
C LYS A 119 -0.47 -7.01 12.55
N MET A 120 -0.01 -5.83 12.18
CA MET A 120 1.14 -5.20 12.82
C MET A 120 0.83 -4.90 14.29
N GLU A 121 1.72 -5.29 15.19
CA GLU A 121 1.60 -5.02 16.63
C GLU A 121 1.66 -3.52 16.94
N GLN A 122 2.52 -2.79 16.22
CA GLN A 122 2.70 -1.35 16.36
C GLN A 122 2.93 -0.71 14.99
N VAL A 123 2.35 0.47 14.81
CA VAL A 123 2.57 1.31 13.62
C VAL A 123 3.31 2.56 14.06
N ASP A 124 4.61 2.62 13.74
CA ASP A 124 5.38 3.85 13.87
C ASP A 124 5.18 4.71 12.62
N PHE A 125 4.33 5.73 12.77
CA PHE A 125 3.95 6.63 11.68
C PHE A 125 4.96 7.77 11.45
N SER A 126 6.05 7.83 12.23
CA SER A 126 7.09 8.85 12.08
C SER A 126 7.81 8.74 10.73
N GLY A 127 8.38 9.85 10.26
CA GLY A 127 9.27 9.88 9.10
C GLY A 127 10.73 9.57 9.41
N GLU A 128 11.03 9.10 10.63
CA GLU A 128 12.40 8.85 11.08
C GLU A 128 12.93 7.56 10.46
N LEU A 129 13.78 7.68 9.44
CA LEU A 129 14.39 6.52 8.77
C LEU A 129 15.89 6.40 9.09
N PRO A 130 16.43 5.17 9.16
CA PRO A 130 17.87 4.96 9.30
C PRO A 130 18.67 5.64 8.18
N GLN A 131 19.83 6.20 8.50
CA GLN A 131 20.68 6.91 7.52
C GLN A 131 20.98 6.08 6.26
N GLU A 132 21.18 4.77 6.45
CA GLU A 132 21.48 3.81 5.38
C GLU A 132 20.40 3.74 4.30
N TYR A 133 19.13 4.01 4.66
CA TYR A 133 18.03 4.04 3.72
C TYR A 133 18.25 5.12 2.64
N TRP A 134 18.69 6.30 3.05
CA TRP A 134 18.93 7.44 2.16
C TRP A 134 20.10 7.20 1.23
N SER A 135 21.18 6.58 1.73
CA SER A 135 22.33 6.20 0.90
C SER A 135 21.94 5.23 -0.21
N ARG A 136 21.12 4.21 0.10
CA ARG A 136 20.67 3.21 -0.87
C ARG A 136 19.63 3.75 -1.86
N THR A 137 18.72 4.59 -1.40
CA THR A 137 17.62 5.12 -2.23
C THR A 137 18.14 6.08 -3.29
N SER A 138 19.07 6.96 -2.94
CA SER A 138 19.72 7.87 -3.90
C SER A 138 20.36 7.10 -5.07
N VAL A 139 21.09 6.02 -4.76
CA VAL A 139 21.71 5.15 -5.78
C VAL A 139 20.65 4.46 -6.65
N LYS A 140 19.55 3.97 -6.06
CA LYS A 140 18.47 3.29 -6.79
C LYS A 140 17.75 4.27 -7.73
N GLU A 141 17.50 5.50 -7.30
CA GLU A 141 16.87 6.53 -8.15
C GLU A 141 17.80 7.02 -9.27
N GLU A 142 19.11 7.15 -9.02
CA GLU A 142 20.10 7.45 -10.06
C GLU A 142 20.18 6.33 -11.11
N SER A 143 20.17 5.07 -10.66
CA SER A 143 20.21 3.89 -11.54
C SER A 143 18.95 3.77 -12.41
N VAL A 144 17.78 4.11 -11.88
CA VAL A 144 16.53 4.15 -12.66
C VAL A 144 16.59 5.25 -13.73
N LYS A 145 17.13 6.43 -13.40
CA LYS A 145 17.30 7.54 -14.36
C LYS A 145 18.29 7.24 -15.48
N THR A 146 19.29 6.40 -15.22
CA THR A 146 20.29 5.98 -16.24
C THR A 146 19.90 4.72 -17.00
N GLY A 147 18.82 4.04 -16.59
CA GLY A 147 18.38 2.75 -17.15
C GLY A 147 17.29 2.80 -18.22
N GLU A 148 16.69 3.96 -18.54
CA GLU A 148 15.78 4.10 -19.69
C GLU A 148 16.57 4.12 -21.00
N GLY A 149 17.02 2.94 -21.43
CA GLY A 149 17.77 2.78 -22.67
C GLY A 149 18.28 1.35 -22.83
N ARG A 150 17.37 0.39 -22.98
CA ARG A 150 17.59 -0.89 -23.69
C ARG A 150 16.28 -1.62 -23.90
#